data_AF-A0A6J5DW99-F1
#
_entry.id   AF-A0A6J5DW99-F1
#
_cell.length_a   1.000
_cell.length_b   1.000
_cell.length_c   1.000
_cell.angle_alpha   90.00
_cell.angle_beta   90.00
_cell.angle_gamma   90.00
#
_symmetry.space_group_name_H-M   'P 1'
#
loop_
_entity.id
_entity.type
_entity.pdbx_description
1 polymer ?
#
loop_
_entity_poly.entity_id
_entity_poly.type
_entity_poly.pdbx_seq_one_letter_code
_entity_poly.pdbx_strand_id
1 'polypeptide(L)' 'MTDDERVLLDFLRYDDGQYGECQGAALDSLIEQGLVRVLGPQTETQNSFIAKGRGLMYRAVTITDAGRAVLNQGDAQ' A
#
# COMPACT_ATOMS: atom_id res chain seq x y z
N MET A 1 13.37 6.21 -3.79
CA MET A 1 11.97 6.46 -3.45
C MET A 1 11.52 7.74 -4.12
N THR A 2 10.47 7.69 -4.93
CA THR A 2 9.85 8.86 -5.57
C THR A 2 8.89 9.58 -4.62
N ASP A 3 8.44 10.79 -4.97
CA ASP A 3 7.46 11.52 -4.16
C ASP A 3 6.13 10.77 -4.07
N ASP A 4 5.67 10.17 -5.17
CA ASP A 4 4.46 9.35 -5.21
C ASP A 4 4.59 8.10 -4.32
N GLU A 5 5.73 7.43 -4.34
CA GLU A 5 6.02 6.29 -3.45
C GLU A 5 6.03 6.71 -1.98
N ARG A 6 6.57 7.90 -1.66
CA ARG A 6 6.60 8.40 -0.28
C ARG A 6 5.19 8.76 0.22
N VAL A 7 4.39 9.45 -0.59
CA VAL A 7 3.00 9.78 -0.28
C VAL A 7 2.17 8.50 -0.08
N LEU A 8 2.37 7.52 -0.96
CA LEU A 8 1.75 6.20 -0.87
C LEU A 8 2.13 5.46 0.41
N LEU A 9 3.43 5.41 0.73
CA LEU A 9 3.93 4.73 1.91
C LEU A 9 3.44 5.40 3.21
N ASP A 10 3.41 6.74 3.25
CA ASP A 10 2.90 7.50 4.40
C ASP A 10 1.39 7.33 4.59
N PHE A 11 0.62 7.27 3.50
CA PHE A 11 -0.80 6.93 3.56
C PHE A 11 -1.03 5.56 4.21
N LEU A 12 -0.22 4.55 3.87
CA LEU A 12 -0.29 3.20 4.44
C LEU A 12 0.25 3.10 5.89
N ARG A 13 0.83 4.17 6.44
CA ARG A 13 1.33 4.20 7.84
C ARG A 13 0.19 4.06 8.84
N TYR A 14 -0.96 4.66 8.53
CA TYR A 14 -2.07 4.88 9.46
C TYR A 14 -3.16 3.82 9.41
N ASP A 15 -3.37 3.16 8.25
CA ASP A 15 -4.38 2.11 8.11
C ASP A 15 -4.03 1.14 6.98
N ASP A 16 -4.52 -0.09 7.08
CA ASP A 16 -4.42 -1.06 5.98
C ASP A 16 -5.33 -0.57 4.83
N GLY A 17 -4.70 -0.19 3.73
CA GLY A 17 -5.36 0.53 2.63
C GLY A 17 -5.84 -0.35 1.49
N GLN A 18 -6.86 0.15 0.77
CA GLN A 18 -7.18 -0.34 -0.56
C GLN A 18 -6.58 0.57 -1.60
N TYR A 19 -5.84 -0.02 -2.53
CA TYR A 19 -5.25 0.74 -3.63
C TYR A 19 -5.87 0.36 -4.96
N GLY A 20 -6.38 1.38 -5.66
CA GLY A 20 -6.82 1.28 -7.05
C GLY A 20 -5.66 1.51 -8.04
N GLU A 21 -5.82 1.02 -9.26
CA GLU A 21 -4.82 1.07 -10.35
C GLU A 21 -4.26 2.47 -10.68
N CYS A 22 -4.89 3.57 -10.28
CA CYS A 22 -4.42 4.93 -10.59
C CYS A 22 -3.03 5.27 -10.02
N GLN A 23 -2.51 4.50 -9.06
CA GLN A 23 -1.13 4.60 -8.56
C GLN A 23 -0.34 3.29 -8.74
N GLY A 24 -0.71 2.48 -9.74
CA GLY A 24 -0.19 1.11 -9.94
C GLY A 24 1.34 1.01 -9.94
N ALA A 25 2.04 1.88 -10.66
CA ALA A 25 3.50 1.81 -10.79
C ALA A 25 4.25 2.10 -9.47
N ALA A 26 3.78 3.07 -8.67
CA ALA A 26 4.37 3.36 -7.37
C ALA A 26 4.12 2.21 -6.39
N LEU A 27 2.91 1.63 -6.41
CA LEU A 27 2.59 0.48 -5.58
C LEU A 27 3.40 -0.76 -5.96
N ASP A 28 3.52 -1.05 -7.25
CA ASP A 28 4.30 -2.18 -7.75
C ASP A 28 5.77 -2.05 -7.34
N SER A 29 6.33 -0.85 -7.49
CA SER A 29 7.70 -0.56 -7.06
C SER A 29 7.90 -0.75 -5.55
N LEU A 30 6.95 -0.30 -4.71
CA LEU A 30 7.04 -0.52 -3.25
C LEU A 30 6.89 -1.99 -2.85
N ILE A 31 6.10 -2.76 -3.61
CA ILE A 31 5.97 -4.22 -3.41
C ILE A 31 7.27 -4.92 -3.80
N GLU A 32 7.87 -4.58 -4.94
CA GLU A 32 9.15 -5.11 -5.39
C GLU A 32 10.28 -4.80 -4.41
N GLN A 33 10.25 -3.62 -3.79
CA GLN A 33 11.19 -3.21 -2.74
C GLN A 33 10.91 -3.87 -1.38
N GLY A 34 9.83 -4.63 -1.23
CA GLY A 34 9.44 -5.29 0.03
C GLY A 34 8.95 -4.32 1.12
N LEU A 35 8.63 -3.09 0.77
CA LEU A 35 8.13 -2.05 1.68
C LEU A 35 6.61 -2.16 1.90
N VAL A 36 5.92 -2.77 0.93
CA VAL A 36 4.47 -3.03 0.96
C VAL A 36 4.21 -4.49 0.58
N ARG A 37 3.18 -5.09 1.18
CA ARG A 37 2.75 -6.46 0.94
C ARG A 37 1.32 -6.48 0.41
N VAL A 38 1.06 -7.24 -0.65
CA VAL A 38 -0.30 -7.58 -1.09
C VAL A 38 -0.89 -8.60 -0.12
N LEU A 39 -2.07 -8.27 0.37
CA LEU A 39 -2.84 -9.14 1.24
C LEU A 39 -3.68 -10.11 0.39
N GLY A 40 -3.79 -11.36 0.84
CA GLY A 40 -4.45 -12.42 0.08
C GLY A 40 -5.98 -12.27 0.01
N PRO A 41 -6.67 -13.14 -0.73
CA PRO A 41 -8.13 -13.10 -0.92
C PRO A 41 -8.95 -13.18 0.39
N GLN A 42 -8.34 -13.69 1.47
CA GLN A 42 -8.96 -13.72 2.80
C GLN A 42 -9.22 -12.33 3.38
N THR A 43 -8.43 -11.33 2.97
CA THR A 43 -8.58 -9.95 3.40
C THR A 43 -9.71 -9.25 2.63
N GLU A 44 -10.01 -9.71 1.41
CA GLU A 44 -11.23 -9.31 0.68
C GLU A 44 -12.52 -9.76 1.37
N THR A 45 -12.48 -10.82 2.17
CA THR A 45 -13.62 -11.29 2.97
C THR A 45 -13.76 -10.62 4.34
N GLN A 46 -12.67 -10.10 4.91
CA GLN A 46 -12.69 -9.47 6.24
C GLN A 46 -12.82 -7.94 6.16
N ASN A 47 -12.42 -7.34 5.04
CA ASN A 47 -12.55 -5.91 4.83
C ASN A 47 -13.83 -5.62 4.03
N SER A 48 -14.90 -5.28 4.75
CA SER A 48 -16.22 -4.93 4.15
C SER A 48 -16.17 -3.77 3.14
N PHE A 49 -15.05 -3.06 3.10
CA PHE A 49 -14.83 -1.93 2.23
C PHE A 49 -14.25 -2.31 0.85
N ILE A 50 -13.87 -3.58 0.58
CA ILE A 50 -13.29 -3.92 -0.74
C ILE A 50 -14.36 -3.69 -1.80
N ALA A 51 -14.19 -2.63 -2.58
CA ALA A 51 -15.12 -2.24 -3.62
C ALA A 51 -15.19 -3.35 -4.68
N LYS A 52 -16.14 -4.27 -4.52
CA LYS A 52 -16.53 -5.28 -5.52
C LYS A 52 -17.29 -4.58 -6.64
N GLY A 53 -16.62 -3.70 -7.39
CA GLY A 53 -17.21 -2.80 -8.38
C GLY A 53 -16.60 -2.97 -9.77
N ARG A 54 -17.48 -3.16 -10.76
CA ARG A 54 -17.24 -3.35 -12.20
C ARG A 54 -15.93 -2.73 -12.74
N GLY A 55 -14.92 -3.57 -12.96
CA GLY A 55 -13.78 -3.25 -13.84
C GLY A 55 -12.61 -2.48 -13.23
N LEU A 56 -12.64 -2.17 -11.93
CA LEU A 56 -11.50 -1.57 -11.22
C LEU A 56 -10.85 -2.65 -10.34
N MET A 57 -9.63 -3.07 -10.68
CA MET A 57 -8.87 -4.04 -9.87
C MET A 57 -8.26 -3.31 -8.68
N TYR A 58 -8.86 -3.48 -7.50
CA TYR A 58 -8.31 -3.00 -6.24
C TYR A 58 -7.43 -4.09 -5.62
N ARG A 59 -6.25 -3.70 -5.11
CA ARG A 59 -5.38 -4.59 -4.34
C ARG A 59 -5.40 -4.14 -2.88
N ALA A 60 -5.74 -5.08 -2.00
CA ALA A 60 -5.56 -4.88 -0.55
C ALA A 60 -4.07 -4.98 -0.24
N VAL A 61 -3.53 -3.97 0.44
CA VAL A 61 -2.10 -3.91 0.74
C VAL A 61 -1.87 -3.43 2.16
N THR A 62 -0.74 -3.85 2.74
CA THR A 62 -0.29 -3.40 4.07
C THR A 62 1.17 -3.00 4.00
N ILE A 63 1.58 -2.03 4.81
CA ILE A 63 2.99 -1.65 4.95
C ILE A 63 3.75 -2.72 5.75
N THR A 64 4.98 -3.02 5.34
CA THR A 64 5.86 -3.94 6.09
C THR A 64 6.64 -3.19 7.18
N ASP A 65 7.30 -3.93 8.07
CA ASP A 65 8.21 -3.33 9.06
C ASP A 65 9.34 -2.53 8.39
N ALA A 66 9.82 -3.00 7.23
CA ALA A 66 10.81 -2.28 6.42
C ALA A 66 10.24 -0.97 5.86
N GLY A 67 9.00 -0.97 5.36
CA GLY A 67 8.31 0.24 4.94
C GLY A 67 8.17 1.27 6.07
N ARG A 68 7.78 0.82 7.27
CA ARG A 68 7.66 1.69 8.46
C ARG A 68 9.02 2.26 8.87
N ALA A 69 10.09 1.48 8.79
CA ALA A 69 11.43 1.94 9.11
C ALA A 69 11.91 3.05 8.17
N VAL A 70 11.61 2.95 6.87
CA VAL A 70 11.95 3.97 5.88
C VAL A 70 11.25 5.30 6.17
N LEU A 71 9.98 5.28 6.60
CA LEU A 71 9.26 6.50 7.00
C LEU A 71 9.90 7.16 8.22
N ASN A 72 10.24 6.37 9.25
CA ASN A 72 10.82 6.90 10.49
C ASN A 72 12.25 7.45 10.31
N GLN A 73 13.00 6.97 9.30
CA GLN A 73 14.32 7.53 8.96
C GLN A 73 14.21 8.90 8.26
N GLY A 74 13.06 9.22 7.67
CA GLY A 74 12.78 10.51 7.03
C GLY A 74 12.31 11.63 7.98
N ASP A 75 11.90 11.30 9.21
CA ASP A 75 11.47 12.23 10.27
C ASP A 75 12.64 12.70 11.16
N ALA A 76 13.86 12.20 10.93
CA ALA A 76 15.04 12.48 11.76
C ALA A 76 15.87 13.70 11.30
N GLN A 77 15.28 14.64 10.56
CA GLN A 77 15.97 15.86 10.07
C GLN A 77 15.34 17.14 10.58
#